data_AF-N6ZVT6-F1
#
_entry.id   AF-N6ZVT6-F1
#
_cell.length_a   1.000
_cell.length_b   1.000
_cell.length_c   1.000
_cell.angle_alpha   90.00
_cell.angle_beta   90.00
_cell.angle_gamma   90.00
#
_symmetry.space_group_name_H-M   'P 1'
#
loop_
_entity.id
_entity.type
_entity.pdbx_description
1 polymer ?
#
loop_
_entity_poly.entity_id
_entity_poly.type
_entity_poly.pdbx_seq_one_letter_code
_entity_poly.pdbx_strand_id
1 'polypeptide(L)'
;MISWVEANRAAVLIDDAHLLTGRKADIMVQVVRGAGRVVTTTTSEGRIPITLRMALQARSPEYVHLDSDAPYDMTAVIAWMIAVIATAAGAWPVAAVVGGLHLLGRGARSAKQS
;
A
#
# COMPACT_ATOMS: atom_id res chain seq x y z
N MET A 1 -0.59 -19.85 -22.87
CA MET A 1 -1.23 -19.20 -21.71
C MET A 1 -2.11 -18.03 -22.14
N ILE A 2 -1.57 -16.98 -22.76
CA ILE A 2 -2.36 -15.80 -23.18
C ILE A 2 -3.53 -16.19 -24.09
N SER A 3 -3.26 -16.94 -25.15
CA SER A 3 -4.28 -17.45 -26.08
C SER A 3 -5.37 -18.29 -25.40
N TRP A 4 -5.00 -19.05 -24.37
CA TRP A 4 -5.95 -19.84 -23.60
C TRP A 4 -6.84 -18.96 -22.72
N VAL A 5 -6.28 -17.93 -22.07
CA VAL A 5 -7.03 -16.96 -21.27
C VAL A 5 -8.04 -16.20 -22.13
N GLU A 6 -7.62 -15.81 -23.33
CA GLU A 6 -8.47 -15.12 -24.31
C GLU A 6 -9.60 -16.00 -24.82
N ALA A 7 -9.29 -17.24 -25.25
CA ALA A 7 -10.29 -18.18 -25.75
C ALA A 7 -11.34 -18.56 -24.69
N ASN A 8 -10.93 -18.71 -23.43
CA ASN A 8 -11.81 -19.15 -22.33
C ASN A 8 -12.37 -17.98 -21.52
N ARG A 9 -12.02 -16.73 -21.84
CA ARG A 9 -12.34 -15.54 -21.06
C ARG A 9 -12.11 -15.74 -19.55
N ALA A 10 -10.95 -16.28 -19.19
CA ALA A 10 -10.68 -16.70 -17.81
C ALA A 10 -10.75 -15.52 -16.82
N ALA A 11 -11.11 -15.80 -15.58
CA ALA A 11 -10.95 -14.87 -14.47
C ALA A 11 -9.49 -14.89 -14.00
N VAL A 12 -8.86 -13.72 -13.90
CA VAL A 12 -7.44 -13.59 -13.54
C VAL A 12 -7.32 -12.83 -12.22
N LEU A 13 -6.64 -13.46 -11.26
CA LEU A 13 -6.26 -12.85 -9.99
C LEU A 13 -4.78 -12.50 -10.04
N ILE A 14 -4.45 -11.23 -9.80
CA ILE A 14 -3.07 -10.73 -9.74
C ILE A 14 -2.82 -10.25 -8.32
N ASP A 15 -2.03 -10.99 -7.58
CA ASP A 15 -1.61 -10.57 -6.24
C ASP A 15 -0.35 -9.69 -6.33
N ASP A 16 -0.26 -8.70 -5.44
CA ASP A 16 0.86 -7.77 -5.31
C ASP A 16 1.36 -7.19 -6.65
N ALA A 17 0.46 -6.55 -7.40
CA ALA A 17 0.78 -6.03 -8.75
C ALA A 17 1.95 -5.03 -8.78
N HIS A 18 2.28 -4.41 -7.65
CA HIS A 18 3.44 -3.53 -7.49
C HIS A 18 4.80 -4.26 -7.53
N LEU A 19 4.83 -5.58 -7.42
CA LEU A 19 6.04 -6.40 -7.56
C LEU A 19 6.31 -6.84 -9.01
N LEU A 20 5.36 -6.63 -9.92
CA LEU A 20 5.53 -6.95 -11.33
C LEU A 20 6.48 -5.95 -11.99
N THR A 21 7.58 -6.45 -12.55
CA THR A 21 8.57 -5.62 -13.25
C THR A 21 9.04 -6.28 -14.54
N GLY A 22 9.53 -5.45 -15.48
CA GLY A 22 10.05 -5.86 -16.78
C GLY A 22 9.09 -6.78 -17.55
N ARG A 23 9.65 -7.86 -18.13
CA ARG A 23 8.91 -8.80 -18.98
C ARG A 23 7.68 -9.42 -18.32
N LYS A 24 7.68 -9.62 -16.99
CA LYS A 24 6.52 -10.18 -16.28
C LYS A 24 5.34 -9.21 -16.32
N ALA A 25 5.60 -7.91 -16.16
CA ALA A 25 4.57 -6.88 -16.29
C ALA A 25 4.01 -6.84 -17.72
N ASP A 26 4.87 -6.93 -18.73
CA ASP A 26 4.45 -6.91 -20.14
C ASP A 26 3.58 -8.12 -20.51
N ILE A 27 3.90 -9.31 -20.00
CA ILE A 27 3.07 -10.51 -20.19
C ILE A 27 1.73 -10.33 -19.47
N MET A 28 1.72 -9.79 -18.24
CA MET A 28 0.47 -9.54 -17.52
C MET A 28 -0.43 -8.53 -18.21
N VAL A 29 0.11 -7.51 -18.88
CA VAL A 29 -0.68 -6.59 -19.71
C VAL A 29 -1.47 -7.36 -20.78
N GLN A 30 -0.85 -8.33 -21.45
CA GLN A 30 -1.50 -9.14 -22.48
C GLN A 30 -2.57 -10.06 -21.88
N VAL A 31 -2.27 -10.68 -20.73
CA VAL A 31 -3.22 -11.52 -19.99
C VAL A 31 -4.45 -10.71 -19.55
N VAL A 32 -4.23 -9.51 -18.99
CA VAL A 32 -5.30 -8.61 -18.55
C VAL A 32 -6.17 -8.15 -19.72
N ARG A 33 -5.63 -7.98 -20.93
CA ARG A 33 -6.44 -7.62 -22.10
C ARG A 33 -7.36 -8.75 -22.57
N GLY A 34 -6.89 -10.00 -22.52
CA GLY A 34 -7.66 -11.18 -22.95
C GLY A 34 -8.60 -11.76 -21.88
N ALA A 35 -8.39 -11.43 -20.61
CA ALA A 35 -9.14 -12.02 -19.50
C ALA A 35 -10.62 -11.58 -19.48
N GLY A 36 -11.52 -12.47 -19.05
CA GLY A 36 -12.94 -12.15 -18.91
C GLY A 36 -13.22 -11.24 -17.70
N ARG A 37 -12.58 -11.52 -16.57
CA ARG A 37 -12.61 -10.72 -15.33
C ARG A 37 -11.20 -10.62 -14.77
N VAL A 38 -10.88 -9.50 -14.13
CA VAL A 38 -9.56 -9.28 -13.51
C VAL A 38 -9.78 -8.71 -12.12
N VAL A 39 -9.11 -9.30 -11.14
CA VAL A 39 -9.01 -8.79 -9.78
C VAL A 39 -7.53 -8.62 -9.48
N THR A 40 -7.16 -7.47 -8.93
CA THR A 40 -5.76 -7.16 -8.63
C THR A 40 -5.65 -6.61 -7.22
N THR A 41 -4.57 -6.95 -6.52
CA THR A 41 -4.20 -6.34 -5.25
C THR A 41 -2.95 -5.49 -5.44
N THR A 42 -2.81 -4.44 -4.64
CA THR A 42 -1.62 -3.59 -4.60
C THR A 42 -1.51 -2.91 -3.25
N THR A 43 -0.30 -2.55 -2.83
CA THR A 43 -0.08 -1.73 -1.63
C THR A 43 -0.51 -0.28 -1.84
N SER A 44 -0.33 0.24 -3.06
CA SER A 44 -0.93 1.50 -3.48
C SER A 44 -1.06 1.53 -5.00
N GLU A 45 -2.06 2.26 -5.51
CA GLU A 45 -2.33 2.35 -6.95
C GLU A 45 -1.16 2.96 -7.73
N GLY A 46 -0.48 3.95 -7.15
CA GLY A 46 0.65 4.62 -7.77
C GLY A 46 1.88 3.72 -7.98
N ARG A 47 1.94 2.58 -7.30
CA ARG A 47 3.05 1.62 -7.43
C ARG A 47 2.83 0.55 -8.49
N ILE A 48 1.63 0.48 -9.08
CA ILE A 48 1.38 -0.42 -10.22
C ILE A 48 2.15 0.11 -11.44
N PRO A 49 2.89 -0.74 -12.18
CA PRO A 49 3.56 -0.34 -13.42
C PRO A 49 2.59 0.37 -14.37
N ILE A 50 3.01 1.50 -14.94
CA ILE A 50 2.12 2.38 -15.74
C ILE A 50 1.39 1.62 -16.85
N THR A 51 2.07 0.70 -17.54
CA THR A 51 1.51 -0.09 -18.65
C THR A 51 0.40 -1.03 -18.16
N LEU A 52 0.60 -1.69 -17.02
CA LEU A 52 -0.41 -2.54 -16.38
C LEU A 52 -1.57 -1.72 -15.83
N ARG A 53 -1.28 -0.58 -15.20
CA ARG A 53 -2.29 0.35 -14.68
C ARG A 53 -3.21 0.86 -15.79
N MET A 54 -2.66 1.27 -16.92
CA MET A 54 -3.44 1.68 -18.09
C MET A 54 -4.31 0.54 -18.63
N ALA A 55 -3.79 -0.69 -18.67
CA ALA A 55 -4.56 -1.86 -19.12
C ALA A 55 -5.71 -2.22 -18.18
N LEU A 56 -5.51 -2.05 -16.87
CA LEU A 56 -6.56 -2.22 -15.86
C LEU A 56 -7.61 -1.10 -15.97
N GLN A 57 -7.18 0.16 -16.08
CA GLN A 57 -8.07 1.34 -16.19
C GLN A 57 -8.96 1.30 -17.43
N ALA A 58 -8.45 0.79 -18.55
CA ALA A 58 -9.24 0.58 -19.77
C ALA A 58 -10.44 -0.36 -19.57
N ARG A 59 -10.48 -1.10 -18.45
CA ARG A 59 -11.58 -2.00 -18.08
C ARG A 59 -12.56 -1.39 -17.06
N SER A 60 -12.42 -0.09 -16.76
CA SER A 60 -13.25 0.63 -15.78
C SER A 60 -13.31 -0.10 -14.43
N PRO A 61 -12.17 -0.31 -13.75
CA PRO A 61 -12.10 -1.12 -12.55
C PRO A 61 -12.83 -0.45 -11.39
N GLU A 62 -13.43 -1.27 -10.53
CA GLU A 62 -13.90 -0.86 -9.22
C GLU A 62 -12.72 -0.84 -8.25
N TYR A 63 -12.60 0.24 -7.46
CA TYR A 63 -11.54 0.40 -6.49
C TYR A 63 -12.10 0.12 -5.10
N VAL A 64 -11.56 -0.92 -4.46
CA VAL A 64 -11.89 -1.27 -3.07
C VAL A 64 -10.66 -1.03 -2.23
N HIS A 65 -10.70 0.02 -1.40
CA HIS A 65 -9.65 0.26 -0.41
C HIS A 65 -9.92 -0.62 0.80
N LEU A 66 -9.02 -1.56 1.03
CA LEU A 66 -8.99 -2.37 2.24
C LEU A 66 -8.13 -1.62 3.25
N ASP A 67 -8.75 -0.69 3.98
CA ASP A 67 -8.12 -0.06 5.12
C ASP A 67 -7.92 -1.13 6.19
N SER A 68 -6.73 -1.74 6.18
CA SER A 68 -6.27 -2.50 7.33
C SER A 68 -6.00 -1.44 8.40
N ASP A 69 -6.94 -1.26 9.33
CA ASP A 69 -6.70 -0.67 10.64
C ASP A 69 -5.76 -1.61 11.42
N ALA A 70 -4.55 -1.81 10.90
CA ALA A 70 -3.50 -2.45 11.63
C ALA A 70 -3.20 -1.54 12.84
N PRO A 71 -3.08 -2.06 14.06
CA PRO A 71 -2.94 -1.27 15.29
C PRO A 71 -1.65 -0.44 15.40
N TYR A 72 -0.93 -0.18 14.31
CA TYR A 72 0.24 0.68 14.26
C TYR A 72 -0.04 2.11 14.75
N ASP A 73 -1.29 2.58 14.73
CA ASP A 73 -1.68 3.83 15.38
C ASP A 73 -1.55 3.79 16.91
N MET A 74 -1.63 2.60 17.52
CA MET A 74 -1.50 2.45 18.97
C MET A 74 -0.08 2.74 19.46
N THR A 75 0.96 2.49 18.65
CA THR A 75 2.34 2.87 19.00
C THR A 75 2.48 4.36 19.26
N ALA A 76 1.72 5.19 18.53
CA ALA A 76 1.71 6.62 18.74
C ALA A 76 1.04 7.02 20.05
N VAL A 77 -0.12 6.43 20.31
CA VAL A 77 -0.87 6.63 21.55
C VAL A 77 -0.01 6.22 22.75
N ILE A 78 0.68 5.07 22.67
CA ILE A 78 1.59 4.58 23.71
C ILE A 78 2.75 5.55 23.94
N ALA A 79 3.40 6.05 22.88
CA ALA A 79 4.49 7.00 23.01
C ALA A 79 4.06 8.29 23.74
N TRP A 80 2.88 8.82 23.39
CA TRP A 80 2.31 9.99 24.07
C TRP A 80 1.90 9.70 25.51
N MET A 81 1.30 8.54 25.80
CA MET A 81 1.01 8.15 27.18
C MET A 81 2.27 8.09 28.03
N ILE A 82 3.36 7.49 27.53
CA ILE A 82 4.64 7.43 28.23
C ILE A 82 5.16 8.85 28.48
N ALA A 83 5.09 9.75 27.49
CA ALA A 83 5.53 11.13 27.66
C ALA A 83 4.70 11.87 28.73
N VAL A 84 3.38 11.69 28.75
CA VAL A 84 2.47 12.30 29.74
C VAL A 84 2.77 11.77 31.15
N ILE A 85 2.89 10.44 31.30
CA ILE A 85 3.20 9.80 32.59
C ILE A 85 4.58 10.24 33.11
N ALA A 86 5.59 10.26 32.24
CA ALA A 86 6.93 10.70 32.62
C ALA A 86 6.94 12.18 33.05
N THR A 87 6.15 13.03 32.39
CA THR A 87 5.99 14.44 32.79
C THR A 87 5.31 14.55 34.16
N ALA A 88 4.21 13.81 34.37
CA ALA A 88 3.48 13.81 35.64
C ALA A 88 4.31 13.26 36.81
N ALA A 89 5.21 12.31 36.55
CA ALA A 89 6.15 11.75 37.52
C ALA A 89 7.39 12.61 37.78
N GLY A 90 7.51 13.80 37.15
CA GLY A 90 8.66 14.69 37.28
C GLY A 90 9.90 14.26 36.49
N ALA A 91 9.82 13.17 35.72
CA ALA A 91 10.86 12.68 34.82
C ALA A 91 10.82 13.38 33.46
N TRP A 92 10.83 14.72 33.48
CA TRP A 92 10.72 15.56 32.28
C TRP A 92 11.78 15.29 31.20
N PRO A 93 13.03 14.84 31.48
CA PRO A 93 13.98 14.50 30.42
C PRO A 93 13.53 13.28 29.59
N VAL A 94 12.87 12.30 30.22
CA VAL A 94 12.35 11.11 29.52
C VAL A 94 11.19 11.50 28.62
N ALA A 95 10.30 12.37 29.09
CA ALA A 95 9.20 12.90 28.29
C ALA A 95 9.69 13.66 27.06
N ALA A 96 10.72 14.48 27.21
CA ALA A 96 11.33 15.24 26.10
C ALA A 96 11.95 14.31 25.04
N VAL A 97 12.65 13.26 25.46
CA VAL A 97 13.23 12.26 24.55
C VAL A 97 12.16 11.49 23.80
N VAL A 98 11.15 10.97 24.51
CA VAL A 98 10.07 10.17 23.90
C VAL A 98 9.23 11.03 22.95
N GLY A 99 8.84 12.24 23.36
CA GLY A 99 8.11 13.18 22.49
C GLY A 99 8.94 13.61 21.28
N GLY A 100 10.22 13.94 21.49
CA GLY A 100 11.13 14.32 20.42
C GLY A 100 11.35 13.23 19.37
N LEU A 101 11.65 12.00 19.80
CA LEU A 101 11.80 10.84 18.90
C LEU A 101 10.49 10.55 18.15
N HIS A 102 9.35 10.68 18.83
CA HIS A 102 8.05 10.46 18.21
C HIS A 102 7.74 11.48 17.10
N LEU A 103 8.05 12.76 17.32
CA LEU A 103 7.87 13.83 16.34
C LEU A 103 8.82 13.67 15.14
N LEU A 104 10.10 13.36 15.38
CA LEU A 104 11.09 13.12 14.32
C LEU A 104 10.71 11.92 13.44
N GLY A 105 10.20 10.83 14.03
CA GLY A 105 9.74 9.65 13.31
C GLY A 105 8.46 9.84 12.49
N ARG A 106 7.67 10.88 12.78
CA ARG A 106 6.50 11.29 11.97
C ARG A 106 6.89 12.23 10.83
N GLY A 107 7.79 13.18 11.06
CA GLY A 107 8.28 14.11 10.02
C GLY A 107 8.88 13.40 8.81
N ALA A 108 9.63 12.32 9.03
CA ALA A 108 10.21 11.50 7.95
C ALA A 108 9.18 10.76 7.07
N ARG A 109 7.95 10.56 7.57
CA ARG A 109 6.85 9.95 6.81
C ARG A 109 5.99 10.99 6.09
N SER A 110 5.79 12.18 6.67
CA SER A 110 5.08 13.29 6.03
C SER A 110 5.80 13.81 4.78
N ALA A 111 7.14 13.79 4.76
CA ALA A 111 7.94 14.22 3.61
C ALA A 111 7.91 13.26 2.40
N LYS A 112 7.27 12.08 2.53
CA LYS A 112 7.08 11.13 1.40
C LYS A 112 5.73 11.29 0.70
N GLN A 113 4.87 12.19 1.18
CA GLN A 113 3.53 12.45 0.62
C GLN A 113 3.42 13.78 -0.15
N SER A 114 4.53 14.50 -0.39
CA SER A 114 4.57 15.66 -1.30
C SER A 114 5.16 15.30 -2.65
#